data_AF-A0A1T1HQC3-F1
#
_entry.id   AF-A0A1T1HQC3-F1
#
_cell.length_a   1.000
_cell.length_b   1.000
_cell.length_c   1.000
_cell.angle_alpha   90.00
_cell.angle_beta   90.00
_cell.angle_gamma   90.00
#
_symmetry.space_group_name_H-M   'P 1'
#
loop_
_entity.id
_entity.type
_entity.pdbx_description
1 polymer ?
#
loop_
_entity_poly.entity_id
_entity_poly.type
_entity_poly.pdbx_seq_one_letter_code
_entity_poly.pdbx_strand_id
1 'polypeptide(L)'
;MTRDYGQRTCDRCGQQITAYCPSVQTFSAIGAFLDQGRDAVLAKIIEWEGVDLPTLTQYYDHRMQPTCRVKVAFCAFCAGPLRTWRARQCMHCLRDWH
;
A
#
# COMPACT_ATOMS: atom_id res chain seq x y z
N MET A 1 -19.77 6.55 -10.52
CA MET A 1 -18.65 6.32 -11.47
C MET A 1 -17.44 5.97 -10.61
N THR A 2 -16.99 4.72 -10.66
CA THR A 2 -15.78 4.28 -9.96
C THR A 2 -14.58 4.90 -10.70
N ARG A 3 -13.82 5.76 -10.03
CA ARG A 3 -12.55 6.26 -10.58
C ARG A 3 -11.61 5.06 -10.75
N ASP A 4 -10.97 4.95 -11.90
CA ASP A 4 -9.93 3.95 -12.11
C ASP A 4 -8.59 4.52 -11.64
N TYR A 5 -8.06 3.94 -10.57
CA TYR A 5 -6.79 4.34 -9.95
C TYR A 5 -5.59 3.57 -10.51
N GLY A 6 -5.82 2.53 -11.33
CA GLY A 6 -4.79 1.59 -11.74
C GLY A 6 -4.34 0.63 -10.62
N GLN A 7 -3.37 -0.23 -10.95
CA GLN A 7 -2.82 -1.23 -10.04
C GLN A 7 -1.32 -1.06 -9.82
N ARG A 8 -0.84 -1.50 -8.66
CA ARG A 8 0.57 -1.56 -8.29
C ARG A 8 0.87 -2.81 -7.48
N THR A 9 2.11 -3.26 -7.52
CA THR A 9 2.61 -4.31 -6.63
C THR A 9 2.79 -3.75 -5.22
N CYS A 10 2.23 -4.44 -4.22
CA CYS A 10 2.49 -4.18 -2.81
C CYS A 10 3.96 -4.52 -2.49
N ASP A 11 4.69 -3.55 -1.95
CA ASP A 11 6.09 -3.65 -1.53
C ASP A 11 6.31 -4.58 -0.32
N ARG A 12 5.23 -5.02 0.33
CA ARG A 12 5.27 -5.89 1.50
C ARG A 12 4.89 -7.33 1.18
N CYS A 13 3.77 -7.58 0.52
CA CYS A 13 3.29 -8.94 0.25
C CYS A 13 3.35 -9.35 -1.22
N GLY A 14 3.64 -8.43 -2.15
CA GLY A 14 3.68 -8.71 -3.58
C GLY A 14 2.34 -8.83 -4.29
N GLN A 15 1.22 -8.65 -3.59
CA GLN A 15 -0.10 -8.65 -4.23
C GLN A 15 -0.29 -7.42 -5.10
N GLN A 16 -1.05 -7.56 -6.20
CA GLN A 16 -1.54 -6.43 -6.96
C GLN A 16 -2.64 -5.72 -6.15
N ILE A 17 -2.42 -4.45 -5.85
CA ILE A 17 -3.32 -3.60 -5.07
C ILE A 17 -3.62 -2.32 -5.85
N THR A 18 -4.67 -1.61 -5.43
CA THR A 18 -4.99 -0.28 -5.95
C THR A 18 -3.77 0.65 -5.87
N ALA A 19 -3.56 1.43 -6.93
CA ALA A 19 -2.58 2.51 -6.93
C ALA A 19 -3.16 3.82 -6.36
N TYR A 20 -4.39 3.79 -5.81
CA TYR A 20 -4.97 4.90 -5.07
C TYR A 20 -4.01 5.42 -4.00
N CYS A 21 -3.91 6.74 -3.95
CA CYS A 21 -3.23 7.48 -2.91
C CYS A 21 -4.11 8.69 -2.57
N PRO A 22 -4.40 8.93 -1.28
CA PRO A 22 -5.10 10.14 -0.89
C PRO A 22 -4.30 11.38 -1.27
N SER A 23 -5.00 12.49 -1.47
CA SER A 23 -4.40 13.81 -1.59
C SER A 23 -3.57 14.15 -0.35
N VAL A 24 -2.59 15.04 -0.52
CA VAL A 24 -1.74 15.52 0.59
C VAL A 24 -2.60 16.13 1.70
N GLN A 25 -3.66 16.87 1.33
CA GLN A 25 -4.57 17.50 2.29
C GLN A 25 -5.29 16.46 3.16
N THR A 26 -5.90 15.45 2.52
CA THR A 26 -6.54 14.33 3.23
C THR A 26 -5.53 13.62 4.11
N PHE A 27 -4.34 13.30 3.59
CA PHE A 27 -3.32 12.59 4.34
C PHE A 27 -2.84 13.36 5.58
N SER A 28 -2.71 14.68 5.50
CA SER A 28 -2.37 15.51 6.66
C SER A 28 -3.50 15.60 7.68
N ALA A 29 -4.76 15.63 7.23
CA ALA A 29 -5.92 15.75 8.12
C ALA A 29 -6.34 14.43 8.77
N ILE A 30 -6.09 13.29 8.12
CA ILE A 30 -6.60 11.98 8.56
C ILE A 30 -6.01 11.53 9.90
N GLY A 31 -4.83 12.05 10.26
CA GLY A 31 -4.17 11.76 11.54
C GLY A 31 -5.05 12.04 12.76
N ALA A 32 -5.90 13.09 12.68
CA ALA A 32 -6.82 13.46 13.76
C ALA A 32 -7.95 12.45 14.01
N PHE A 33 -8.17 11.52 13.08
CA PHE A 33 -9.24 10.52 13.14
C PHE A 33 -8.72 9.12 13.45
N LEU A 34 -7.40 8.91 13.51
CA LEU A 34 -6.81 7.60 13.79
C LEU A 34 -7.23 7.04 15.15
N ASP A 35 -7.32 7.89 16.18
CA ASP A 35 -7.72 7.50 17.54
C ASP A 35 -9.21 7.07 17.61
N GLN A 36 -10.01 7.47 16.64
CA GLN A 36 -11.42 7.08 16.52
C GLN A 36 -11.60 5.72 15.84
N GLY A 37 -10.51 5.12 15.34
CA GLY A 37 -10.48 3.81 14.73
C GLY A 37 -10.64 3.80 13.20
N ARG A 38 -10.49 2.60 12.64
CA ARG A 38 -10.49 2.35 11.18
C ARG A 38 -11.72 2.92 10.48
N ASP A 39 -12.91 2.65 11.01
CA ASP A 39 -14.16 2.99 10.30
C ASP A 39 -14.37 4.51 10.21
N ALA A 40 -13.97 5.26 11.24
CA ALA A 40 -14.01 6.73 11.24
C ALA A 40 -13.05 7.31 10.18
N VAL A 41 -11.86 6.75 10.08
CA VAL A 41 -10.87 7.11 9.05
C VAL A 41 -11.41 6.83 7.65
N LEU A 42 -11.95 5.63 7.42
CA LEU A 42 -12.49 5.26 6.12
C LEU A 42 -13.64 6.17 5.71
N ALA A 43 -14.59 6.43 6.62
CA ALA A 43 -15.72 7.32 6.38
C ALA A 43 -15.27 8.73 5.96
N LYS A 44 -14.26 9.30 6.62
CA LYS A 44 -13.76 10.64 6.31
C LYS A 44 -13.08 10.73 4.95
N ILE A 45 -12.30 9.73 4.56
CA ILE A 45 -11.68 9.73 3.24
C ILE A 45 -12.74 9.58 2.14
N ILE A 46 -13.77 8.76 2.36
CA ILE A 46 -14.89 8.64 1.43
C ILE A 46 -15.61 9.98 1.28
N GLU A 47 -15.88 10.67 2.39
CA GLU A 47 -16.51 12.00 2.42
C GLU A 47 -15.68 13.04 1.65
N TRP A 48 -14.36 13.06 1.83
CA TRP A 48 -13.49 14.09 1.24
C TRP A 48 -13.09 13.81 -0.21
N GLU A 49 -12.87 12.55 -0.57
CA GLU A 49 -12.30 12.19 -1.88
C GLU A 49 -13.27 11.45 -2.81
N GLY A 50 -14.40 10.98 -2.29
CA GLY A 50 -15.41 10.25 -3.07
C GLY A 50 -14.93 8.88 -3.56
N VAL A 51 -14.08 8.21 -2.78
CA VAL A 51 -13.51 6.90 -3.08
C VAL A 51 -14.47 5.79 -2.64
N ASP A 52 -14.50 4.66 -3.35
CA ASP A 52 -15.29 3.51 -2.93
C ASP A 52 -14.63 2.74 -1.77
N LEU A 53 -15.47 2.12 -0.93
CA LEU A 53 -15.02 1.39 0.26
C LEU A 53 -14.05 0.22 -0.06
N PRO A 54 -14.26 -0.61 -1.10
CA PRO A 54 -13.30 -1.66 -1.47
C PRO A 54 -11.90 -1.12 -1.79
N THR A 55 -11.79 -0.11 -2.64
CA THR A 55 -10.52 0.55 -2.97
C THR A 55 -9.83 1.07 -1.71
N LEU A 56 -10.58 1.78 -0.87
CA LEU A 56 -10.03 2.39 0.32
C LEU A 56 -9.61 1.36 1.39
N THR A 57 -10.38 0.28 1.52
CA THR A 57 -10.06 -0.86 2.39
C THR A 57 -8.74 -1.49 1.97
N GLN A 58 -8.56 -1.76 0.68
CA GLN A 58 -7.30 -2.33 0.17
C GLN A 58 -6.12 -1.37 0.39
N TYR A 59 -6.31 -0.07 0.18
CA TYR A 59 -5.28 0.92 0.50
C TYR A 59 -4.93 0.92 1.99
N TYR A 60 -5.93 0.96 2.88
CA TYR A 60 -5.73 1.01 4.32
C TYR A 60 -4.96 -0.23 4.81
N ASP A 61 -5.39 -1.42 4.42
CA ASP A 61 -4.83 -2.70 4.88
C ASP A 61 -3.42 -2.99 4.34
N HIS A 62 -2.99 -2.32 3.26
CA HIS A 62 -1.65 -2.50 2.67
C HIS A 62 -0.70 -1.33 2.91
N ARG A 63 -1.20 -0.10 3.10
CA ARG A 63 -0.39 1.13 3.14
C ARG A 63 -0.42 1.86 4.47
N MET A 64 -1.60 2.07 5.07
CA MET A 64 -1.73 2.79 6.34
C MET A 64 -1.46 1.88 7.54
N GLN A 65 -2.13 0.72 7.58
CA GLN A 65 -1.97 -0.26 8.64
C GLN A 65 -1.72 -1.64 8.03
N PRO A 66 -0.48 -1.91 7.58
CA PRO A 66 -0.18 -3.09 6.77
C PRO A 66 -0.44 -4.40 7.53
N THR A 67 -1.45 -5.15 7.14
CA THR A 67 -1.80 -6.48 7.68
C THR A 67 -1.16 -7.63 6.91
N CYS A 68 -0.28 -7.30 5.97
CA CYS A 68 0.50 -8.24 5.15
C CYS A 68 1.24 -9.25 6.05
N ARG A 69 0.83 -10.53 6.01
CA ARG A 69 1.43 -11.61 6.81
C ARG A 69 2.86 -11.96 6.41
N VAL A 70 3.25 -11.63 5.18
CA VAL A 70 4.57 -11.94 4.62
C VAL A 70 5.27 -10.62 4.30
N LYS A 71 6.54 -10.50 4.70
CA LYS A 71 7.44 -9.44 4.24
C LYS A 71 8.26 -9.97 3.07
N VAL A 72 7.66 -9.98 1.89
CA VAL A 72 8.31 -10.26 0.62
C VAL A 72 8.72 -8.91 0.00
N ALA A 73 10.01 -8.73 -0.24
CA ALA A 73 10.47 -7.67 -1.12
C ALA A 73 10.79 -8.26 -2.50
N PHE A 74 10.78 -7.40 -3.52
CA PHE A 74 11.13 -7.77 -4.88
C PHE A 74 12.40 -7.06 -5.30
N CYS A 75 13.17 -7.71 -6.17
CA CYS A 75 14.35 -7.11 -6.75
C CYS A 75 13.96 -5.89 -7.60
N ALA A 76 14.60 -4.75 -7.37
CA ALA A 76 14.37 -3.52 -8.15
C ALA A 76 14.75 -3.65 -9.63
N PHE A 77 15.55 -4.66 -10.00
CA PHE A 77 16.05 -4.84 -11.37
C PHE A 77 15.29 -5.89 -12.17
N CYS A 78 14.93 -7.00 -11.53
CA CYS A 78 14.30 -8.13 -12.23
C CYS A 78 12.91 -8.48 -11.71
N ALA A 79 12.38 -7.73 -10.73
CA ALA A 79 11.12 -7.99 -10.04
C ALA A 79 10.98 -9.41 -9.45
N GLY A 80 12.10 -10.15 -9.30
CA GLY A 80 12.12 -11.48 -8.70
C GLY A 80 11.95 -11.40 -7.18
N PRO A 81 11.34 -12.43 -6.54
CA PRO A 81 11.13 -12.45 -5.10
C PRO A 81 12.47 -12.53 -4.35
N LEU A 82 12.62 -11.71 -3.30
CA LEU A 82 13.79 -11.71 -2.44
C LEU A 82 13.63 -12.68 -1.29
N ARG A 83 14.74 -13.31 -0.87
CA ARG A 83 14.78 -14.28 0.23
C ARG A 83 14.27 -13.67 1.54
N THR A 84 14.55 -12.39 1.77
CA THR A 84 14.00 -11.61 2.88
C THR A 84 13.72 -10.19 2.41
N TRP A 85 12.82 -9.48 3.08
CA TRP A 85 12.56 -8.07 2.80
C TRP A 85 13.75 -7.12 3.01
N ARG A 86 14.77 -7.55 3.77
CA ARG A 86 16.02 -6.80 3.99
C ARG A 86 17.15 -7.22 3.06
N ALA A 87 16.92 -8.17 2.16
CA ALA A 87 17.98 -8.65 1.28
C ALA A 87 18.48 -7.50 0.41
N ARG A 88 19.81 -7.28 0.45
CA ARG A 88 20.51 -6.36 -0.46
C ARG A 88 20.96 -7.04 -1.74
N GLN A 89 20.76 -8.35 -1.84
CA GLN A 89 21.15 -9.15 -2.99
C GLN A 89 19.96 -9.98 -3.49
N CYS A 90 19.79 -10.02 -4.81
CA CYS A 90 18.79 -10.87 -5.46
C CYS A 90 19.39 -12.21 -5.86
N MET A 91 18.82 -13.33 -5.41
CA MET A 91 19.27 -14.68 -5.81
C MET A 91 18.80 -15.09 -7.22
N HIS A 92 17.91 -14.33 -7.86
CA HIS A 92 17.43 -14.60 -9.21
C HIS A 92 18.30 -13.95 -10.29
N CYS A 93 18.71 -12.70 -10.09
CA CYS A 93 19.56 -11.96 -11.03
C CYS A 93 20.97 -11.65 -10.52
N LEU A 94 21.29 -12.11 -9.30
CA LEU A 94 22.60 -11.96 -8.62
C LEU A 94 23.07 -10.52 -8.40
N ARG A 95 22.24 -9.51 -8.70
CA ARG A 95 22.54 -8.11 -8.40
C ARG A 95 22.51 -7.84 -6.91
N ASP A 96 23.48 -7.03 -6.48
CA ASP A 96 23.65 -6.51 -5.13
C ASP A 96 23.49 -4.99 -5.13
N TRP A 97 22.90 -4.43 -4.07
CA TRP A 97 22.73 -3.01 -3.80
C TRP A 97 23.11 -2.74 -2.35
N HIS A 98 24.42 -2.61 -2.11
CA HIS A 98 24.99 -2.32 -0.80
C HIS A 98 24.65 -0.94 -0.28
#